data_AF-E0S029-F1
#
_entry.id   AF-E0S029-F1
#
_cell.length_a   1.000
_cell.length_b   1.000
_cell.length_c   1.000
_cell.angle_alpha   90.00
_cell.angle_beta   90.00
_cell.angle_gamma   90.00
#
_symmetry.space_group_name_H-M   'P 1'
#
loop_
_entity.id
_entity.type
_entity.pdbx_description
1 polymer ?
#
loop_
_entity_poly.entity_id
_entity_poly.type
_entity_poly.pdbx_seq_one_letter_code
_entity_poly.pdbx_strand_id
1 'polypeptide(L)'
;MDSARWNKMSISEQILNIGGEVQRAVDRKERHEMDLAKSYLNKALDWIDLTKNDPKNKNRIEEISIVEDELNDYFSANKYKNNKNSIMSYWNSFFSAIF
;
A
#
# COMPACT_ATOMS: atom_id res chain seq x y z
N MET A 1 12.18 -0.78 -9.22
CA MET A 1 11.72 -2.04 -9.87
C MET A 1 11.25 -1.63 -11.26
N ASP A 2 11.57 -2.39 -12.31
CA ASP A 2 11.03 -2.10 -13.65
C ASP A 2 9.60 -2.65 -13.80
N SER A 3 8.74 -1.92 -14.52
CA SER A 3 7.32 -2.26 -14.74
C SER A 3 7.17 -3.61 -15.44
N ALA A 4 8.06 -3.95 -16.38
CA ALA A 4 8.04 -5.22 -17.09
C ALA A 4 8.23 -6.42 -16.15
N ARG A 5 9.00 -6.27 -15.07
CA ARG A 5 9.17 -7.32 -14.06
C ARG A 5 7.97 -7.36 -13.10
N TRP A 6 7.47 -6.19 -12.70
CA TRP A 6 6.29 -6.08 -11.84
C TRP A 6 5.05 -6.71 -12.48
N ASN A 7 4.85 -6.47 -13.78
CA ASN A 7 3.68 -6.97 -14.52
C ASN A 7 3.74 -8.49 -14.79
N LYS A 8 4.85 -9.17 -14.49
CA LYS A 8 4.91 -10.64 -14.51
C LYS A 8 4.37 -11.28 -13.23
N MET A 9 4.32 -10.53 -12.14
CA MET A 9 3.72 -10.99 -10.89
C MET A 9 2.21 -11.09 -11.04
N SER A 10 1.60 -12.08 -10.39
CA SER A 10 0.17 -12.12 -10.13
C SER A 10 -0.27 -10.92 -9.27
N ILE A 11 -1.55 -10.56 -9.31
CA ILE A 11 -2.08 -9.50 -8.44
C ILE A 11 -1.81 -9.79 -6.96
N SER A 12 -1.92 -11.06 -6.56
CA SER A 12 -1.58 -11.55 -5.23
C SER A 12 -0.13 -11.23 -4.83
N GLU A 13 0.83 -11.52 -5.70
CA GLU A 13 2.25 -11.21 -5.45
C GLU A 13 2.51 -9.70 -5.43
N GLN A 14 1.86 -8.93 -6.30
CA GLN A 14 1.98 -7.47 -6.32
C GLN A 14 1.53 -6.88 -4.97
N ILE A 15 0.36 -7.28 -4.49
CA ILE A 15 -0.19 -6.77 -3.22
C ILE A 15 0.59 -7.29 -2.02
N LEU A 16 1.07 -8.55 -2.02
CA LEU A 16 1.94 -9.07 -0.96
C LEU A 16 3.21 -8.21 -0.80
N ASN A 17 3.83 -7.81 -1.91
CA ASN A 17 4.99 -6.94 -1.90
C ASN A 17 4.65 -5.54 -1.37
N ILE A 18 3.54 -4.94 -1.86
CA ILE A 18 3.06 -3.64 -1.37
C ILE A 18 2.79 -3.70 0.14
N GLY A 19 2.04 -4.70 0.59
CA GLY A 19 1.71 -4.89 2.00
C GLY A 19 2.93 -5.03 2.91
N GLY A 20 3.99 -5.66 2.41
CA GLY A 20 5.27 -5.72 3.11
C GLY A 20 5.90 -4.34 3.34
N GLU A 21 5.85 -3.45 2.35
CA GLU A 21 6.36 -2.07 2.50
C GLU A 21 5.43 -1.20 3.35
N VAL A 22 4.11 -1.38 3.23
CA VAL A 22 3.13 -0.72 4.11
C VAL A 22 3.39 -1.08 5.57
N GLN A 23 3.55 -2.37 5.88
CA GLN A 23 3.85 -2.82 7.24
C GLN A 23 5.14 -2.19 7.77
N ARG A 24 6.21 -2.15 6.95
CA ARG A 24 7.47 -1.50 7.33
C ARG A 24 7.28 -0.01 7.57
N ALA A 25 6.55 0.69 6.69
CA ALA A 25 6.28 2.11 6.85
C ALA A 25 5.55 2.41 8.17
N VAL A 26 4.51 1.63 8.47
CA VAL A 26 3.72 1.75 9.71
C VAL A 26 4.60 1.47 10.93
N ASP A 27 5.37 0.38 10.91
CA ASP A 27 6.26 0.04 12.04
C ASP A 27 7.31 1.11 12.32
N ARG A 28 7.85 1.76 11.28
CA ARG A 28 8.83 2.84 11.42
C ARG A 28 8.18 4.12 11.93
N LYS A 29 6.97 4.44 11.47
CA LYS A 29 6.17 5.57 11.99
C LYS A 29 5.90 5.43 13.48
N GLU A 30 5.52 4.24 13.94
CA GLU A 30 5.24 3.94 15.35
C GLU A 30 6.49 4.02 16.23
N ARG A 31 7.68 3.87 15.64
CA ARG A 31 8.98 4.09 16.32
C ARG A 31 9.45 5.54 16.25
N HIS A 32 8.62 6.46 15.74
CA HIS A 32 8.97 7.85 15.47
C HIS A 32 10.13 8.04 14.47
N GLU A 33 10.40 7.04 13.64
CA GLU A 33 11.44 7.05 12.59
C GLU A 33 10.84 7.56 11.26
N MET A 34 10.39 8.81 11.23
CA MET A 34 9.55 9.33 10.13
C MET A 34 10.22 9.33 8.75
N ASP A 35 11.52 9.54 8.66
CA ASP A 35 12.23 9.52 7.36
C ASP A 35 12.27 8.11 6.76
N LEU A 36 12.53 7.10 7.60
CA LEU A 36 12.45 5.70 7.20
C LEU A 36 11.02 5.32 6.84
N ALA A 37 10.05 5.75 7.64
CA ALA A 37 8.64 5.52 7.38
C ALA A 37 8.22 6.06 6.00
N LYS A 38 8.61 7.30 5.67
CA LYS A 38 8.38 7.92 4.36
C LYS A 38 9.08 7.18 3.23
N SER A 39 10.30 6.70 3.43
CA SER A 39 11.01 5.93 2.41
C SER A 39 10.28 4.63 2.05
N TYR A 40 9.73 3.92 3.03
CA TYR A 40 8.94 2.71 2.79
C TYR A 40 7.56 3.03 2.19
N LEU A 41 6.91 4.09 2.66
CA LEU A 41 5.63 4.56 2.11
C LEU A 41 5.78 4.91 0.62
N ASN A 42 6.76 5.74 0.25
CA ASN A 42 6.96 6.14 -1.14
C ASN A 42 7.16 4.92 -2.04
N LYS A 43 7.92 3.92 -1.57
CA LYS A 43 8.11 2.68 -2.31
C LYS A 43 6.81 1.87 -2.46
N ALA A 44 5.96 1.85 -1.44
CA ALA A 44 4.65 1.23 -1.51
C ALA A 44 3.74 1.97 -2.53
N LEU A 45 3.75 3.31 -2.52
CA LEU A 45 3.01 4.15 -3.47
C LEU A 45 3.49 3.96 -4.91
N ASP A 46 4.81 3.90 -5.14
CA ASP A 46 5.38 3.59 -6.46
C ASP A 46 4.87 2.24 -6.98
N TRP A 47 4.78 1.24 -6.11
CA TRP A 47 4.28 -0.09 -6.46
C TRP A 47 2.77 -0.14 -6.63
N ILE A 48 2.01 0.68 -5.90
CA ILE A 48 0.59 0.89 -6.12
C ILE A 48 0.37 1.47 -7.52
N ASP A 49 1.12 2.50 -7.91
CA ASP A 49 1.03 3.09 -9.26
C ASP A 49 1.34 2.05 -10.35
N LEU A 50 2.42 1.28 -10.20
CA LEU A 50 2.73 0.17 -11.11
C LEU A 50 1.59 -0.85 -11.20
N THR A 51 0.94 -1.15 -10.07
CA THR A 51 -0.17 -2.10 -10.00
C THR A 51 -1.44 -1.57 -10.67
N LYS A 52 -1.74 -0.27 -10.52
CA LYS A 52 -2.87 0.40 -11.19
C LYS A 52 -2.67 0.47 -12.71
N ASN A 53 -1.42 0.67 -13.14
CA ASN A 53 -1.04 0.76 -14.55
C ASN A 53 -0.90 -0.61 -15.23
N ASP A 54 -1.00 -1.71 -14.48
CA ASP A 54 -0.97 -3.06 -15.05
C ASP A 54 -2.32 -3.41 -15.70
N PRO A 55 -2.38 -3.70 -17.01
CA PRO A 55 -3.64 -3.93 -17.71
C PRO A 55 -4.51 -5.05 -17.12
N LYS A 56 -3.91 -6.05 -16.45
CA LYS A 56 -4.67 -7.13 -15.81
C LYS A 56 -5.48 -6.67 -14.60
N ASN A 57 -5.13 -5.52 -14.01
CA ASN A 57 -5.75 -4.97 -12.81
C ASN A 57 -6.77 -3.86 -13.10
N LYS A 58 -7.11 -3.60 -14.37
CA LYS A 58 -7.98 -2.48 -14.78
C LYS A 58 -9.34 -2.42 -14.05
N ASN A 59 -9.86 -3.56 -13.61
CA ASN A 59 -11.13 -3.66 -12.89
C ASN A 59 -11.01 -3.42 -11.37
N ARG A 60 -9.80 -3.20 -10.86
CA ARG A 60 -9.48 -3.03 -9.43
C ARG A 60 -8.93 -1.63 -9.12
N ILE A 61 -8.83 -0.74 -10.12
CA ILE A 61 -8.21 0.58 -9.96
C ILE A 61 -8.90 1.39 -8.87
N GLU A 62 -10.22 1.35 -8.79
CA GLU A 62 -10.98 2.06 -7.76
C GLU A 62 -10.67 1.52 -6.37
N GLU A 63 -10.77 0.20 -6.19
CA GLU A 63 -10.43 -0.47 -4.92
C GLU A 63 -8.99 -0.12 -4.48
N ILE A 64 -8.02 -0.19 -5.39
CA ILE A 64 -6.61 0.15 -5.10
C ILE A 64 -6.45 1.63 -4.73
N SER A 65 -7.17 2.54 -5.40
CA SER A 65 -7.09 3.99 -5.16
C SER A 65 -7.62 4.36 -3.78
N ILE A 66 -8.70 3.71 -3.33
CA ILE A 66 -9.27 3.98 -2.00
C ILE A 66 -8.24 3.65 -0.92
N VAL A 67 -7.50 2.55 -1.08
CA VAL A 67 -6.50 2.16 -0.08
C VAL A 67 -5.25 3.03 -0.15
N GLU A 68 -4.87 3.49 -1.35
CA GLU A 68 -3.84 4.51 -1.54
C GLU A 68 -4.17 5.80 -0.77
N ASP A 69 -5.42 6.27 -0.89
CA ASP A 69 -5.91 7.47 -0.20
C ASP A 69 -5.90 7.30 1.33
N GLU A 70 -6.34 6.14 1.83
CA GLU A 70 -6.36 5.84 3.27
C GLU A 70 -4.94 5.81 3.85
N LEU A 71 -3.97 5.24 3.12
CA LEU A 71 -2.56 5.28 3.50
C LEU A 71 -2.03 6.70 3.52
N ASN A 72 -2.30 7.49 2.47
CA ASN A 72 -1.88 8.89 2.41
C ASN A 72 -2.45 9.73 3.56
N ASP A 73 -3.72 9.51 3.95
CA ASP A 73 -4.29 10.15 5.14
C ASP A 73 -3.52 9.75 6.41
N TYR A 74 -3.32 8.45 6.64
CA TYR A 74 -2.65 7.94 7.85
C TYR A 74 -1.22 8.50 8.04
N PHE A 75 -0.47 8.71 6.95
CA PHE A 75 0.88 9.27 7.00
C PHE A 75 0.94 10.80 6.98
N SER A 76 -0.16 11.48 6.70
CA SER A 76 -0.26 12.95 6.66
C SER A 76 -0.89 13.50 7.94
N ALA A 77 -2.07 14.11 7.84
CA ALA A 77 -2.81 14.69 8.95
C ALA A 77 -3.61 13.64 9.74
N ASN A 78 -3.76 12.42 9.20
CA ASN A 78 -4.52 11.33 9.79
C ASN A 78 -5.92 11.80 10.24
N LYS A 79 -6.66 12.39 9.29
CA LYS A 79 -8.00 12.98 9.54
C LYS A 79 -8.99 11.94 10.02
N TYR A 80 -8.86 10.70 9.54
CA TYR A 80 -9.69 9.57 9.97
C TYR A 80 -9.26 9.02 11.34
N LYS A 81 -8.20 9.56 11.94
CA LYS A 81 -7.69 9.21 13.28
C LYS A 81 -7.38 7.72 13.42
N ASN A 82 -6.89 7.13 12.34
CA ASN A 82 -6.44 5.75 12.36
C ASN A 82 -5.24 5.56 13.29
N ASN A 83 -5.14 4.38 13.86
CA ASN A 83 -3.94 3.91 14.54
C ASN A 83 -3.37 2.71 13.78
N LYS A 84 -2.20 2.22 14.20
CA LYS A 84 -1.57 1.03 13.61
C LYS A 84 -2.54 -0.13 13.40
N ASN A 85 -3.34 -0.44 14.41
CA ASN A 85 -4.23 -1.60 14.34
C ASN A 85 -5.37 -1.37 13.34
N SER A 86 -5.97 -0.17 13.32
CA SER A 86 -7.06 0.12 12.39
C SER A 86 -6.57 0.17 10.93
N ILE A 87 -5.42 0.80 10.66
CA ILE A 87 -4.89 0.89 9.30
C ILE A 87 -4.44 -0.49 8.77
N MET A 88 -3.80 -1.30 9.61
CA MET A 88 -3.39 -2.66 9.22
C MET A 88 -4.59 -3.59 9.08
N SER A 89 -5.62 -3.44 9.92
CA SER A 89 -6.87 -4.20 9.77
C SER A 89 -7.57 -3.85 8.47
N TYR A 90 -7.63 -2.56 8.11
CA TYR A 90 -8.20 -2.11 6.85
C TYR A 90 -7.44 -2.68 5.64
N TRP A 91 -6.10 -2.58 5.68
CA TRP A 91 -5.23 -3.14 4.65
C TRP A 91 -5.39 -4.66 4.50
N ASN A 92 -5.47 -5.41 5.61
CA ASN A 92 -5.68 -6.86 5.58
C ASN A 92 -7.05 -7.24 5.03
N SER A 93 -8.11 -6.46 5.34
CA SER A 93 -9.43 -6.68 4.74
C SER A 93 -9.40 -6.49 3.23
N PHE A 94 -8.76 -5.43 2.74
CA PHE A 94 -8.53 -5.22 1.30
C PHE A 94 -7.75 -6.37 0.68
N PHE A 95 -6.65 -6.78 1.31
CA PHE A 95 -5.87 -7.93 0.88
C PHE A 95 -6.77 -9.15 0.72
N SER A 96 -7.55 -9.51 1.75
CA SER A 96 -8.43 -10.67 1.74
C SER A 96 -9.55 -10.63 0.70
N ALA A 97 -9.98 -9.45 0.25
CA ALA A 97 -11.01 -9.30 -0.77
C ALA A 97 -10.48 -9.54 -2.20
N ILE A 98 -9.17 -9.55 -2.39
CA ILE A 98 -8.53 -9.74 -3.70
C ILE A 98 -8.16 -11.22 -3.95
N PHE A 99 -8.15 -12.07 -2.91
CA PHE A 99 -8.01 -13.53 -2.99
C PHE A 99 -9.37 -14.23 -2.95
#